data_AF-A0AAV2H0Q7-F1
#
_entry.id   AF-A0AAV2H0Q7-F1
#
_cell.length_a   1.000
_cell.length_b   1.000
_cell.length_c   1.000
_cell.angle_alpha   90.00
_cell.angle_beta   90.00
_cell.angle_gamma   90.00
#
_symmetry.space_group_name_H-M   'P 1'
#
loop_
_entity.id
_entity.type
_entity.pdbx_description
1 polymer ?
#
loop_
_entity_poly.entity_id
_entity_poly.type
_entity_poly.pdbx_seq_one_letter_code
_entity_poly.pdbx_strand_id
1 'polypeptide(L)'
;MKEIKIKLQDELDVDDDCFEEVIAKVNFYTWIEFKLSHFEKARDHNERALKLSSWSNITSLVNHAFITRRDGDETGAEKSLDKAEKLRKGRGGDRLMTDVEAELAYSYSRLNGPENLSRAIEIYARVVERQPEIYAWKYRFGLAHRRATHGNM
;
A
#
# COMPACT_ATOMS: atom_id res chain seq x y z
N MET A 1 3.99 2.47 15.68
CA MET A 1 4.09 1.22 14.87
C MET A 1 3.27 0.07 15.46
N LYS A 2 3.50 -0.35 16.71
CA LYS A 2 2.71 -1.44 17.33
C LYS A 2 1.19 -1.14 17.41
N GLU A 3 0.81 0.07 17.81
CA GLU A 3 -0.62 0.46 17.84
C GLU A 3 -1.25 0.54 16.44
N ILE A 4 -0.49 1.04 15.45
CA ILE A 4 -0.92 1.08 14.04
C ILE A 4 -1.18 -0.34 13.53
N LYS A 5 -0.32 -1.29 13.90
CA LYS A 5 -0.47 -2.70 13.58
C LYS A 5 -1.81 -3.24 14.11
N ILE A 6 -2.11 -3.02 15.39
CA ILE A 6 -3.36 -3.51 16.01
C ILE A 6 -4.58 -2.95 15.26
N LYS A 7 -4.63 -1.63 15.05
CA LYS A 7 -5.74 -0.99 14.32
C LYS A 7 -5.91 -1.51 12.89
N LEU A 8 -4.81 -1.83 12.20
CA LEU A 8 -4.88 -2.39 10.84
C LEU A 8 -5.35 -3.84 10.82
N GLN A 9 -4.97 -4.64 11.82
CA GLN A 9 -5.46 -6.01 11.95
C GLN A 9 -6.97 -6.00 12.16
N ASP A 10 -7.46 -5.20 13.11
CA ASP A 10 -8.89 -5.06 13.39
C ASP A 10 -9.69 -4.64 12.14
N GLU A 11 -9.14 -3.71 11.34
CA GLU A 11 -9.76 -3.29 10.08
C GLU A 11 -9.74 -4.36 8.99
N LEU A 12 -8.69 -5.19 8.91
CA LEU A 12 -8.58 -6.27 7.92
C LEU A 12 -9.47 -7.47 8.24
N ASP A 13 -9.95 -7.57 9.48
CA ASP A 13 -10.87 -8.60 9.94
C ASP A 13 -12.35 -8.19 9.70
N VAL A 14 -12.61 -6.97 9.21
CA VAL A 14 -13.94 -6.48 8.80
C VAL A 14 -14.12 -6.63 7.28
N ASP A 15 -15.19 -7.29 6.86
CA ASP A 15 -15.39 -7.76 5.47
C ASP A 15 -16.08 -6.73 4.53
N ASP A 16 -16.03 -5.43 4.87
CA ASP A 16 -16.82 -4.37 4.21
C ASP A 16 -15.98 -3.40 3.35
N ASP A 17 -14.69 -3.68 3.18
CA ASP A 17 -13.81 -2.84 2.36
C ASP A 17 -13.91 -3.19 0.87
N CYS A 18 -13.79 -2.18 0.01
CA CYS A 18 -13.58 -2.44 -1.42
C CYS A 18 -12.19 -3.03 -1.70
N PHE A 19 -12.08 -3.72 -2.84
CA PHE A 19 -10.91 -4.56 -3.16
C PHE A 19 -9.58 -3.80 -3.19
N GLU A 20 -9.55 -2.60 -3.77
CA GLU A 20 -8.38 -1.71 -3.79
C GLU A 20 -7.97 -1.30 -2.37
N GLU A 21 -8.94 -1.20 -1.46
CA GLU A 21 -8.66 -0.82 -0.09
C GLU A 21 -7.99 -1.93 0.69
N VAL A 22 -8.46 -3.17 0.52
CA VAL A 22 -7.86 -4.36 1.10
C VAL A 22 -6.41 -4.49 0.64
N ILE A 23 -6.12 -4.35 -0.65
CA ILE A 23 -4.74 -4.46 -1.16
C ILE A 23 -3.81 -3.43 -0.51
N ALA A 24 -4.21 -2.16 -0.48
CA ALA A 24 -3.38 -1.12 0.13
C ALA A 24 -3.18 -1.34 1.65
N LYS A 25 -4.23 -1.81 2.36
CA LYS A 25 -4.14 -2.18 3.77
C LYS A 25 -3.14 -3.32 3.98
N VAL A 26 -3.25 -4.40 3.20
CA VAL A 26 -2.36 -5.56 3.29
C VAL A 26 -0.92 -5.19 2.92
N ASN A 27 -0.71 -4.42 1.85
CA ASN A 27 0.64 -3.96 1.45
C ASN A 27 1.30 -3.10 2.54
N PHE A 28 0.55 -2.21 3.17
CA PHE A 28 1.08 -1.43 4.29
C PHE A 28 1.34 -2.30 5.53
N TYR A 29 0.47 -3.27 5.79
CA TYR A 29 0.62 -4.21 6.90
C TYR A 29 1.85 -5.11 6.72
N THR A 30 2.10 -5.60 5.50
CA THR A 30 3.35 -6.27 5.10
C THR A 30 4.57 -5.44 5.49
N TRP A 31 4.59 -4.15 5.13
CA TRP A 31 5.71 -3.27 5.45
C TRP A 31 5.89 -3.08 6.95
N ILE A 32 4.80 -2.93 7.72
CA ILE A 32 4.87 -2.83 9.18
C ILE A 32 5.46 -4.10 9.80
N GLU A 33 4.97 -5.27 9.40
CA GLU A 33 5.47 -6.55 9.92
C GLU A 33 6.95 -6.74 9.58
N PHE A 34 7.36 -6.38 8.36
CA PHE A 34 8.76 -6.42 7.95
C PHE A 34 9.63 -5.50 8.83
N LYS A 35 9.18 -4.26 9.06
CA LYS A 35 9.89 -3.29 9.91
C LYS A 35 9.93 -3.66 11.39
N LEU A 36 8.99 -4.49 11.85
CA LEU A 36 8.96 -5.07 13.20
C LEU A 36 9.69 -6.41 13.30
N SER A 37 10.40 -6.83 12.24
CA SER A 37 11.12 -8.10 12.16
C SER A 37 10.22 -9.35 12.27
N HIS A 38 8.92 -9.22 11.99
CA HIS A 38 7.98 -10.34 11.90
C HIS A 38 7.91 -10.87 10.47
N PHE A 39 9.04 -11.35 9.97
CA PHE A 39 9.23 -11.56 8.53
C PHE A 39 8.35 -12.66 7.92
N GLU A 40 8.07 -13.73 8.65
CA GLU A 40 7.14 -14.77 8.20
C GLU A 40 5.74 -14.17 7.96
N LYS A 41 5.25 -13.35 8.89
CA LYS A 41 3.97 -12.64 8.72
C LYS A 41 4.01 -11.66 7.54
N ALA A 42 5.12 -10.93 7.39
CA ALA A 42 5.30 -10.04 6.25
C ALA A 42 5.20 -10.81 4.93
N ARG A 43 5.78 -12.02 4.85
CA ARG A 43 5.66 -12.92 3.70
C ARG A 43 4.22 -13.35 3.46
N ASP A 44 3.52 -13.83 4.49
CA ASP A 44 2.12 -14.28 4.38
C ASP A 44 1.20 -13.17 3.86
N HIS A 45 1.31 -11.97 4.43
CA HIS A 45 0.54 -10.81 3.98
C HIS A 45 0.89 -10.40 2.55
N ASN A 46 2.18 -10.43 2.20
CA ASN A 46 2.60 -10.09 0.85
C ASN A 46 2.05 -11.10 -0.19
N GLU A 47 2.09 -12.39 0.12
CA GLU A 47 1.48 -13.42 -0.72
C GLU A 47 -0.02 -13.21 -0.87
N ARG A 48 -0.72 -12.83 0.21
CA ARG A 48 -2.15 -12.47 0.14
C ARG A 48 -2.37 -11.31 -0.84
N ALA A 49 -1.60 -10.23 -0.75
CA ALA A 49 -1.74 -9.08 -1.65
C ALA A 49 -1.44 -9.43 -3.12
N LEU A 50 -0.42 -10.26 -3.37
CA LEU A 50 -0.12 -10.78 -4.71
C LEU A 50 -1.24 -11.65 -5.27
N LYS A 51 -1.81 -12.56 -4.45
CA LYS A 51 -2.93 -13.43 -4.87
C LYS A 51 -4.18 -12.60 -5.17
N LEU A 52 -4.53 -11.67 -4.29
CA LEU A 52 -5.67 -10.76 -4.49
C LEU A 52 -5.52 -10.02 -5.82
N SER A 53 -4.39 -9.33 -6.01
CA SER A 53 -4.12 -8.55 -7.22
C SER A 53 -3.79 -9.37 -8.47
N SER A 54 -3.94 -10.70 -8.47
CA SER A 54 -3.53 -11.57 -9.59
C SER A 54 -2.10 -11.29 -10.06
N TRP A 55 -1.21 -10.96 -9.12
CA TRP A 55 0.18 -10.60 -9.35
C TRP A 55 0.40 -9.42 -10.30
N SER A 56 -0.51 -8.43 -10.30
CA SER A 56 -0.37 -7.20 -11.08
C SER A 56 -0.21 -5.93 -10.23
N ASN A 57 -0.20 -6.04 -8.90
CA ASN A 57 0.09 -4.90 -8.03
C ASN A 57 1.60 -4.66 -7.90
N ILE A 58 2.05 -3.47 -8.33
CA ILE A 58 3.47 -3.09 -8.32
C ILE A 58 4.02 -3.02 -6.90
N THR A 59 3.28 -2.45 -5.94
CA THR A 59 3.73 -2.36 -4.53
C THR A 59 3.97 -3.75 -3.93
N SER A 60 3.05 -4.70 -4.14
CA SER A 60 3.20 -6.09 -3.67
C SER A 60 4.40 -6.80 -4.30
N LEU A 61 4.70 -6.54 -5.58
CA LEU A 61 5.89 -7.10 -6.25
C LEU A 61 7.19 -6.52 -5.68
N VAL A 62 7.21 -5.22 -5.38
CA VAL A 62 8.37 -4.56 -4.76
C VAL A 62 8.56 -5.06 -3.32
N ASN A 63 7.49 -5.16 -2.54
CA ASN A 63 7.52 -5.75 -1.20
C ASN A 63 8.04 -7.20 -1.24
N HIS A 64 7.55 -8.01 -2.18
CA HIS A 64 8.05 -9.36 -2.41
C HIS A 64 9.56 -9.35 -2.62
N ALA A 65 10.06 -8.50 -3.53
CA ALA A 65 11.49 -8.43 -3.82
C ALA A 65 12.34 -8.13 -2.58
N PHE A 66 11.92 -7.21 -1.73
CA PHE A 66 12.63 -6.90 -0.48
C PHE A 66 12.62 -8.08 0.50
N ILE A 67 11.49 -8.78 0.63
CA ILE A 67 11.36 -9.95 1.49
C ILE A 67 12.25 -11.10 0.98
N THR A 68 12.15 -11.43 -0.31
CA THR A 68 12.88 -12.53 -0.93
C THR A 68 14.40 -12.29 -0.91
N ARG A 69 14.84 -11.04 -1.16
CA ARG A 69 16.25 -10.64 -1.04
C ARG A 69 16.77 -10.82 0.39
N ARG A 70 15.99 -10.42 1.40
CA ARG A 70 16.36 -10.62 2.81
C ARG A 70 16.58 -12.11 3.12
N ASP A 71 15.79 -12.99 2.52
CA ASP A 71 15.89 -14.43 2.71
C ASP A 71 17.04 -15.08 1.89
N GLY A 72 17.80 -14.26 1.15
CA GLY A 72 18.95 -14.70 0.34
C GLY A 72 18.61 -15.17 -1.07
N ASP A 73 17.33 -15.13 -1.48
CA ASP A 73 16.91 -15.47 -2.83
C ASP A 73 16.93 -14.22 -3.75
N GLU A 74 18.13 -13.88 -4.20
CA GLU A 74 18.34 -12.76 -5.14
C GLU A 74 17.61 -12.98 -6.47
N THR A 75 17.55 -14.22 -6.96
CA THR A 75 16.89 -14.54 -8.24
C THR A 75 15.38 -14.30 -8.17
N GLY A 76 14.73 -14.70 -7.08
CA GLY A 76 13.31 -14.42 -6.84
C GLY A 76 13.03 -12.92 -6.69
N ALA A 77 13.93 -12.19 -6.04
CA ALA A 77 13.84 -10.74 -5.92
C ALA A 77 13.92 -10.03 -7.28
N GLU A 78 14.91 -10.38 -8.09
CA GLU A 78 15.09 -9.84 -9.45
C GLU A 78 13.88 -10.11 -10.34
N LYS A 79 13.36 -11.34 -10.35
CA LYS A 79 12.14 -11.68 -11.11
C LYS A 79 10.94 -10.81 -10.74
N SER A 80 10.82 -10.46 -9.45
CA SER A 80 9.71 -9.63 -8.95
C SER A 80 9.87 -8.18 -9.40
N LEU A 81 11.09 -7.64 -9.31
CA LEU A 81 11.41 -6.29 -9.79
C LEU A 81 11.27 -6.17 -11.30
N ASP A 82 11.72 -7.16 -12.06
CA ASP A 82 11.55 -7.22 -13.52
C ASP A 82 10.07 -7.21 -13.92
N LYS A 83 9.23 -7.94 -13.18
CA LYS A 83 7.79 -7.94 -13.42
C LYS A 83 7.17 -6.58 -13.10
N ALA A 84 7.52 -5.98 -11.97
CA ALA A 84 7.07 -4.63 -11.61
C ALA A 84 7.47 -3.61 -12.69
N GLU A 85 8.69 -3.71 -13.20
CA GLU A 85 9.21 -2.83 -14.24
C GLU A 85 8.48 -3.00 -15.58
N LYS A 86 8.18 -4.24 -15.97
CA LYS A 86 7.37 -4.54 -17.15
C LYS A 86 5.95 -3.98 -17.04
N LEU A 87 5.33 -4.06 -15.86
CA LEU A 87 4.01 -3.48 -15.61
C LEU A 87 4.05 -1.95 -15.71
N ARG A 88 5.06 -1.32 -15.10
CA ARG A 88 5.27 0.13 -15.15
C ARG A 88 5.43 0.65 -16.58
N LYS A 89 6.18 -0.07 -17.42
CA LYS A 89 6.42 0.30 -18.83
C LYS A 89 5.31 -0.15 -19.79
N GLY A 90 4.43 -1.03 -19.33
CA GLY A 90 3.39 -1.64 -20.15
C GLY A 90 2.21 -0.71 -20.42
N ARG A 91 1.25 -1.21 -21.21
CA ARG A 91 -0.02 -0.52 -21.42
C ARG A 91 -0.76 -0.38 -20.09
N GLY A 92 -1.12 0.84 -19.72
CA GLY A 92 -1.74 1.14 -18.42
C GLY A 92 -0.75 1.36 -17.28
N GLY A 93 0.56 1.42 -17.56
CA GLY A 93 1.60 1.69 -16.57
C GLY A 93 1.37 2.98 -15.78
N ASP A 94 0.96 4.07 -16.43
CA ASP A 94 0.66 5.35 -15.76
C ASP A 94 -0.48 5.23 -14.73
N ARG A 95 -1.48 4.40 -15.06
CA ARG A 95 -2.59 4.10 -14.14
C ARG A 95 -2.06 3.34 -12.92
N LEU A 96 -1.28 2.27 -13.15
CA LEU A 96 -0.68 1.49 -12.07
C LEU A 96 0.26 2.32 -11.19
N MET A 97 1.02 3.25 -11.77
CA MET A 97 1.87 4.15 -11.00
C MET A 97 1.07 5.14 -10.16
N THR A 98 -0.09 5.57 -10.64
CA THR A 98 -1.01 6.37 -9.84
C THR A 98 -1.58 5.56 -8.67
N ASP A 99 -1.85 4.27 -8.86
CA ASP A 99 -2.28 3.37 -7.77
C ASP A 99 -1.16 3.19 -6.72
N VAL A 100 0.10 3.04 -7.15
CA VAL A 100 1.27 3.02 -6.26
C VAL A 100 1.36 4.30 -5.42
N GLU A 101 1.15 5.47 -6.04
CA GLU A 101 1.10 6.73 -5.32
C GLU A 101 -0.07 6.78 -4.30
N ALA A 102 -1.24 6.26 -4.67
CA ALA A 102 -2.38 6.17 -3.76
C ALA A 102 -2.08 5.28 -2.54
N GLU A 103 -1.40 4.15 -2.73
CA GLU A 103 -0.95 3.28 -1.64
C GLU A 103 0.13 3.92 -0.74
N LEU A 104 1.01 4.71 -1.33
CA LEU A 104 1.99 5.49 -0.58
C LEU A 104 1.29 6.57 0.28
N ALA A 105 0.32 7.29 -0.30
CA ALA A 105 -0.49 8.26 0.42
C ALA A 105 -1.29 7.59 1.55
N TYR A 106 -1.83 6.39 1.30
CA TYR A 106 -2.47 5.57 2.33
C TYR A 106 -1.52 5.34 3.50
N SER A 107 -0.31 4.84 3.23
CA SER A 107 0.71 4.55 4.25
C SER A 107 1.03 5.79 5.09
N TYR A 108 1.30 6.94 4.46
CA TYR A 108 1.52 8.21 5.17
C TYR A 108 0.32 8.62 6.03
N SER A 109 -0.89 8.50 5.50
CA SER A 109 -2.12 8.86 6.24
C SER A 109 -2.33 8.01 7.50
N ARG A 110 -1.74 6.80 7.55
CA ARG A 110 -1.83 5.86 8.69
C ARG A 110 -0.70 6.04 9.69
N LEU A 111 0.49 6.46 9.24
CA LEU A 111 1.62 6.76 10.13
C LEU A 111 1.33 7.94 11.06
N ASN A 112 0.37 8.79 10.71
CA ASN A 112 -0.07 9.95 11.48
C ASN A 112 1.05 10.99 11.68
N GLY A 113 0.69 12.13 12.28
CA GLY A 113 1.59 13.26 12.48
C GLY A 113 1.47 14.30 11.35
N PRO A 114 1.67 15.60 11.65
CA PRO A 114 1.37 16.68 10.70
C PRO A 114 2.09 16.54 9.35
N GLU A 115 3.38 16.20 9.36
CA GLU A 115 4.18 16.05 8.14
C GLU A 115 3.69 14.91 7.24
N ASN A 116 3.43 13.74 7.83
CA ASN A 116 2.93 12.58 7.09
C ASN A 116 1.53 12.86 6.53
N LEU A 117 0.66 13.52 7.30
CA LEU A 117 -0.69 13.87 6.84
C LEU A 117 -0.65 14.90 5.71
N SER A 118 0.20 15.93 5.81
CA SER A 118 0.41 16.89 4.70
C SER A 118 0.86 16.16 3.43
N ARG A 119 1.84 15.26 3.56
CA ARG A 119 2.36 14.50 2.43
C ARG A 119 1.31 13.56 1.82
N ALA A 120 0.50 12.90 2.65
CA ALA A 120 -0.62 12.08 2.19
C ALA A 120 -1.64 12.90 1.40
N ILE A 121 -2.03 14.07 1.92
CA ILE A 121 -2.97 15.01 1.28
C ILE A 121 -2.44 15.46 -0.08
N GLU A 122 -1.17 15.88 -0.15
CA GLU A 122 -0.55 16.31 -1.40
C GLU A 122 -0.51 15.22 -2.47
N ILE A 123 -0.18 13.98 -2.07
CA ILE A 123 -0.16 12.85 -3.00
C ILE A 123 -1.59 12.52 -3.46
N TYR A 124 -2.54 12.42 -2.53
CA TYR A 124 -3.93 12.12 -2.87
C TYR A 124 -4.56 13.18 -3.78
N ALA A 125 -4.24 14.46 -3.61
CA ALA A 125 -4.70 15.52 -4.50
C ALA A 125 -4.31 15.22 -5.96
N ARG A 126 -3.04 14.89 -6.21
CA ARG A 126 -2.56 14.53 -7.56
C ARG A 126 -3.13 13.22 -8.08
N VAL A 127 -3.41 12.25 -7.20
CA VAL A 127 -4.03 10.97 -7.56
C VAL A 127 -5.46 11.19 -8.03
N VAL A 128 -6.25 11.97 -7.27
CA VAL A 128 -7.64 12.28 -7.59
C VAL A 128 -7.76 13.12 -8.86
N GLU A 129 -6.81 14.02 -9.12
CA GLU A 129 -6.74 14.76 -10.38
C GLU A 129 -6.47 13.85 -11.59
N ARG A 130 -5.60 12.84 -11.44
CA ARG A 130 -5.25 11.90 -12.52
C ARG A 130 -6.29 10.81 -12.76
N GLN A 131 -7.01 10.40 -11.72
CA GLN A 131 -8.04 9.37 -11.76
C GLN A 131 -9.33 9.84 -11.06
N PRO A 132 -9.99 10.89 -11.59
CA PRO A 132 -11.17 11.47 -10.95
C PRO A 132 -12.38 10.52 -10.94
N GLU A 133 -12.38 9.45 -11.74
CA GLU A 133 -13.43 8.44 -11.77
C GLU A 133 -13.36 7.45 -10.60
N ILE A 134 -12.20 7.32 -9.94
CA ILE A 134 -12.00 6.32 -8.88
C ILE A 134 -12.45 6.88 -7.53
N TYR A 135 -13.62 6.42 -7.07
CA TYR A 135 -14.23 6.88 -5.81
C TYR A 135 -13.36 6.59 -4.58
N ALA A 136 -12.70 5.43 -4.53
CA ALA A 136 -11.86 5.02 -3.40
C ALA A 136 -10.76 6.05 -3.08
N TRP A 137 -10.17 6.69 -4.10
CA TRP A 137 -9.13 7.71 -3.92
C TRP A 137 -9.69 9.01 -3.35
N LYS A 138 -10.87 9.43 -3.80
CA LYS A 138 -11.58 10.59 -3.24
C LYS A 138 -11.97 10.37 -1.78
N TYR A 139 -12.49 9.19 -1.47
CA TYR A 139 -12.85 8.82 -0.11
C TYR A 139 -11.63 8.90 0.82
N ARG A 140 -10.51 8.28 0.43
CA ARG A 140 -9.27 8.30 1.21
C ARG A 140 -8.65 9.69 1.34
N PHE A 141 -8.77 10.51 0.31
CA PHE A 141 -8.37 11.91 0.37
C PHE A 141 -9.15 12.67 1.45
N GLY A 142 -10.47 12.50 1.49
CA GLY A 142 -11.32 13.05 2.54
C GLY A 142 -10.96 12.54 3.93
N LEU A 143 -10.67 11.25 4.07
CA LEU A 143 -10.20 10.67 5.34
C LEU A 143 -8.86 11.27 5.80
N ALA A 144 -7.93 11.53 4.89
CA ALA A 144 -6.66 12.16 5.21
C ALA A 144 -6.86 13.58 5.77
N HIS A 145 -7.74 14.38 5.14
CA HIS A 145 -8.12 15.70 5.64
C HIS A 145 -8.82 15.64 7.01
N ARG A 146 -9.72 14.67 7.21
CA ARG A 146 -10.39 14.45 8.50
C ARG A 146 -9.36 14.17 9.60
N ARG A 147 -8.38 13.30 9.34
CA ARG A 147 -7.31 12.97 10.29
C ARG A 147 -6.43 14.18 10.61
N ALA A 148 -6.11 15.02 9.61
CA ALA A 148 -5.31 16.23 9.78
C ALA A 148 -5.99 17.29 10.65
N THR A 149 -7.33 17.36 10.61
CA THR A 149 -8.11 18.37 11.33
C THR A 149 -8.54 17.93 12.72
N HIS A 150 -8.79 16.63 12.93
CA HIS A 150 -9.37 16.12 14.17
C HIS A 150 -8.39 15.29 15.02
N GLY A 151 -7.17 15.00 14.52
CA GLY A 151 -6.13 14.27 15.24
C GLY A 151 -6.62 12.97 15.87
N ASN A 152 -6.69 11.87 15.10
CA ASN A 152 -7.07 10.51 15.54
C ASN A 152 -7.79 10.42 16.92
N MET A 153 -9.07 10.78 16.98
CA MET A 153 -9.97 10.18 17.96
C MET A 153 -10.13 8.68 17.64
#